data_AF-A0A4V0YZ53-F1
#
_entry.id   AF-A0A4V0YZ53-F1
#
_cell.length_a   1.000
_cell.length_b   1.000
_cell.length_c   1.000
_cell.angle_alpha   90.00
_cell.angle_beta   90.00
_cell.angle_gamma   90.00
#
_symmetry.space_group_name_H-M   'P 1'
#
loop_
_entity.id
_entity.type
_entity.pdbx_description
1 polymer ?
#
loop_
_entity_poly.entity_id
_entity_poly.type
_entity_poly.pdbx_seq_one_letter_code
_entity_poly.pdbx_strand_id
1 'polypeptide(L)'
;MARRFNPRSTPAENLLIIVRSVPWKLLVLLVILVIIAVPAFLYGTRFGSHLLPSLSGYIYKLTGPAPAAAPTPLPAYPGLLPQAGSIQYTIKEGDSCDSILTFQMRMNDAGQVFSDANPETVKALNAALGVDCHHIQPGAVLKLSPQYPLVTLGGVVLKIDATSPQQVLPTPLINIPQKPSSVDCSGGCLLTVRVAPQAQVRLLVQTTLTINVGSWVWAQALMARKSVAGFANYPYADPGASFNGMSLHACDLQVDNTHDDDSLSCDQISPNTIDDDGGSWLLGVTGPGGLDHWSYHLRVPSGTQVMVWLSAHGGSLKFQAGNPVYRYDAASQLYVKM
;
A
#
# COMPACT_ATOMS: atom_id res chain seq x y z
N MET A 1 56.80 28.69 104.28
CA MET A 1 55.69 28.12 103.49
C MET A 1 56.28 27.45 102.25
N ALA A 2 56.38 26.12 102.23
CA ALA A 2 56.83 25.37 101.07
C ALA A 2 55.62 24.65 100.45
N ARG A 3 55.22 25.06 99.24
CA ARG A 3 54.17 24.41 98.45
C ARG A 3 54.70 23.06 97.95
N ARG A 4 53.99 21.97 98.29
CA ARG A 4 54.19 20.66 97.65
C ARG A 4 53.65 20.73 96.21
N PHE A 5 54.51 20.47 95.24
CA PHE A 5 54.13 20.23 93.86
C PHE A 5 53.75 18.75 93.69
N ASN A 6 52.52 18.48 93.27
CA ASN A 6 52.14 17.16 92.74
C ASN A 6 52.69 17.02 91.31
N PRO A 7 53.26 15.87 90.92
CA PRO A 7 53.73 15.65 89.55
C PRO A 7 52.56 15.56 88.58
N ARG A 8 52.72 16.17 87.39
CA ARG A 8 51.77 16.10 86.27
C ARG A 8 51.78 14.68 85.68
N SER A 9 50.59 14.09 85.56
CA SER A 9 50.34 12.81 84.88
C SER A 9 50.83 12.85 83.44
N THR A 10 51.50 11.78 83.00
CA THR A 10 52.00 11.67 81.63
C THR A 10 50.90 11.16 80.67
N PRO A 11 50.92 11.54 79.38
CA PRO A 11 49.93 11.07 78.40
C PRO A 11 49.91 9.54 78.24
N ALA A 12 50.99 8.85 78.61
CA ALA A 12 51.05 7.39 78.65
C ALA A 12 50.20 6.77 79.78
N GLU A 13 50.06 7.44 80.93
CA GLU A 13 49.23 6.96 82.04
C GLU A 13 47.73 7.06 81.73
N ASN A 14 47.31 8.12 81.03
CA ASN A 14 45.91 8.30 80.62
C ASN A 14 45.47 7.22 79.60
N LEU A 15 46.37 6.78 78.72
CA LEU A 15 46.08 5.73 77.74
C LEU A 15 45.96 4.34 78.41
N LEU A 16 46.80 4.08 79.42
CA LEU A 16 46.74 2.86 80.22
C LEU A 16 45.45 2.76 81.05
N ILE A 17 44.92 3.88 81.55
CA ILE A 17 43.63 3.94 82.26
C ILE A 17 42.46 3.64 81.31
N ILE A 18 42.48 4.19 80.08
CA ILE A 18 41.44 3.95 79.08
C ILE A 18 41.46 2.48 78.60
N VAL A 19 42.64 1.90 78.37
CA VAL A 19 42.75 0.49 77.95
C VAL A 19 42.32 -0.48 79.07
N ARG A 20 42.54 -0.12 80.35
CA ARG A 20 42.04 -0.91 81.49
C ARG A 20 40.54 -0.72 81.79
N SER A 21 39.95 0.40 81.37
CA SER A 21 38.53 0.68 81.59
C SER A 21 37.61 0.09 80.52
N VAL A 22 38.16 -0.29 79.36
CA VAL A 22 37.42 -1.05 78.36
C VAL A 22 37.29 -2.50 78.83
N PRO A 23 36.09 -2.98 79.19
CA PRO A 23 35.92 -4.36 79.61
C PRO A 23 36.30 -5.25 78.43
N TRP A 24 37.18 -6.23 78.66
CA TRP A 24 37.72 -7.11 77.61
C TRP A 24 36.64 -7.76 76.72
N LYS A 25 35.43 -7.96 77.26
CA LYS A 25 34.24 -8.42 76.53
C LYS A 25 33.86 -7.51 75.35
N LEU A 26 34.05 -6.20 75.46
CA LEU A 26 33.79 -5.21 74.39
C LEU A 26 34.79 -5.33 73.24
N LEU A 27 36.06 -5.61 73.54
CA LEU A 27 37.09 -5.87 72.52
C LEU A 27 36.79 -7.15 71.73
N VAL A 28 36.36 -8.21 72.42
CA VAL A 28 35.95 -9.47 71.77
C VAL A 28 34.69 -9.26 70.91
N LEU A 29 33.70 -8.50 71.41
CA LEU A 29 32.47 -8.21 70.68
C LEU A 29 32.72 -7.39 69.41
N LEU A 30 33.68 -6.45 69.44
CA LEU A 30 34.05 -5.66 68.28
C LEU A 30 34.69 -6.53 67.18
N VAL A 31 35.57 -7.47 67.55
CA VAL A 31 36.14 -8.42 66.59
C VAL A 31 35.06 -9.31 65.97
N ILE A 32 34.11 -9.81 66.77
CA ILE A 32 32.98 -10.61 66.27
C ILE A 32 32.10 -9.78 65.31
N LEU A 33 31.79 -8.53 65.64
CA LEU A 33 31.03 -7.63 64.78
C LEU A 33 31.73 -7.37 63.44
N VAL A 34 33.05 -7.17 63.44
CA VAL A 34 33.82 -6.98 62.20
C VAL A 34 33.82 -8.26 61.36
N ILE A 35 33.98 -9.44 61.99
CA ILE A 35 33.95 -10.74 61.31
C ILE A 35 32.56 -11.04 60.71
N ILE A 36 31.47 -10.52 61.26
CA ILE A 36 30.12 -10.71 60.70
C ILE A 36 29.78 -9.64 59.65
N ALA A 37 30.11 -8.38 59.92
CA ALA A 37 29.73 -7.25 59.06
C ALA A 37 30.48 -7.25 57.72
N VAL A 38 31.78 -7.61 57.71
CA VAL A 38 32.58 -7.59 56.47
C VAL A 38 32.10 -8.67 55.47
N PRO A 39 31.86 -9.93 55.85
CA PRO A 39 31.27 -10.91 54.95
C PRO A 39 29.85 -10.53 54.52
N ALA A 40 29.01 -10.04 55.43
CA ALA A 40 27.65 -9.62 55.08
C ALA A 40 27.63 -8.48 54.05
N PHE A 41 28.52 -7.51 54.20
CA PHE A 41 28.68 -6.41 53.24
C PHE A 41 29.25 -6.88 51.90
N LEU A 42 30.26 -7.76 51.91
CA LEU A 42 30.83 -8.33 50.68
C LEU A 42 29.84 -9.25 49.95
N TYR A 43 29.05 -10.03 50.67
CA TYR A 43 27.98 -10.86 50.09
C TYR A 43 26.86 -10.00 49.54
N GLY A 44 26.39 -9.00 50.30
CA GLY A 44 25.33 -8.07 49.88
C GLY A 44 25.70 -7.26 48.65
N THR A 45 26.94 -6.75 48.56
CA THR A 45 27.42 -5.99 47.39
C THR A 45 27.59 -6.88 46.15
N ARG A 46 28.08 -8.12 46.29
CA ARG A 46 28.18 -9.09 45.17
C ARG A 46 26.80 -9.57 44.70
N PHE A 47 25.86 -9.79 45.60
CA PHE A 47 24.49 -10.19 45.24
C PHE A 47 23.73 -9.02 44.58
N GLY A 48 23.89 -7.81 45.12
CA GLY A 48 23.30 -6.59 44.58
C GLY A 48 23.83 -6.22 43.18
N SER A 49 25.13 -6.43 42.92
CA SER A 49 25.74 -6.14 41.60
C SER A 49 25.31 -7.11 40.51
N HIS A 50 24.78 -8.29 40.84
CA HIS A 50 24.30 -9.27 39.86
C HIS A 50 22.79 -9.22 39.62
N LEU A 51 21.98 -8.87 40.62
CA LEU A 51 20.52 -8.82 40.47
C LEU A 51 20.00 -7.53 39.83
N LEU A 52 20.56 -6.37 40.19
CA LEU A 52 20.06 -5.08 39.69
C LEU A 52 20.19 -4.90 38.17
N PRO A 53 21.27 -5.34 37.49
CA PRO A 53 21.36 -5.26 36.02
C PRO A 53 20.39 -6.23 35.31
N SER A 54 20.07 -7.37 35.92
CA SER A 54 19.15 -8.34 35.33
C SER A 54 17.69 -7.89 35.38
N LEU A 55 17.29 -7.18 36.45
CA LEU A 55 15.95 -6.60 36.60
C LEU A 55 15.78 -5.37 35.71
N SER A 56 16.80 -4.51 35.62
CA SER A 56 16.74 -3.35 34.71
C SER A 56 16.66 -3.79 33.25
N GLY A 57 17.39 -4.84 32.84
CA GLY A 57 17.29 -5.41 31.49
C GLY A 57 15.94 -6.07 31.17
N TYR A 58 15.30 -6.71 32.16
CA TYR A 58 13.95 -7.27 32.00
C TYR A 58 12.87 -6.18 31.92
N ILE A 59 12.96 -5.15 32.75
CA ILE A 59 12.06 -3.99 32.68
C ILE A 59 12.26 -3.29 31.33
N TYR A 60 13.50 -3.08 30.87
CA TYR A 60 13.77 -2.48 29.55
C TYR A 60 13.19 -3.31 28.38
N LYS A 61 13.14 -4.65 28.51
CA LYS A 61 12.51 -5.53 27.52
C LYS A 61 10.98 -5.57 27.62
N LEU A 62 10.40 -5.29 28.78
CA LEU A 62 8.95 -5.26 29.01
C LEU A 62 8.34 -3.87 28.78
N THR A 63 9.12 -2.80 28.97
CA THR A 63 8.70 -1.39 28.78
C THR A 63 9.28 -0.78 27.52
N GLY A 64 10.16 -1.48 26.81
CA GLY A 64 10.58 -1.08 25.48
C GLY A 64 9.36 -1.03 24.56
N PRO A 65 9.29 -0.07 23.61
CA PRO A 65 8.27 -0.13 22.57
C PRO A 65 8.34 -1.52 21.94
N ALA A 66 7.19 -2.16 21.75
CA ALA A 66 7.10 -3.47 21.12
C ALA A 66 8.00 -3.44 19.87
N PRO A 67 8.85 -4.47 19.64
CA PRO A 67 9.64 -4.53 18.43
C PRO A 67 8.69 -4.29 17.26
N ALA A 68 9.01 -3.32 16.42
CA ALA A 68 8.20 -3.00 15.24
C ALA A 68 7.89 -4.33 14.55
N ALA A 69 6.60 -4.58 14.30
CA ALA A 69 6.16 -5.80 13.66
C ALA A 69 7.09 -6.06 12.46
N ALA A 70 7.63 -7.28 12.37
CA ALA A 70 8.44 -7.65 11.22
C ALA A 70 7.59 -7.31 9.97
N PRO A 71 8.11 -6.49 9.03
CA PRO A 71 7.32 -6.06 7.90
C PRO A 71 6.81 -7.31 7.19
N THR A 72 5.49 -7.41 7.06
CA THR A 72 4.86 -8.50 6.30
C THR A 72 5.58 -8.57 4.96
N PRO A 73 6.10 -9.74 4.53
CA PRO A 73 6.84 -9.83 3.29
C PRO A 73 5.95 -9.30 2.16
N LEU A 74 6.53 -8.39 1.37
CA LEU A 74 5.80 -7.78 0.27
C LEU A 74 5.33 -8.86 -0.72
N PRO A 75 4.13 -8.72 -1.29
CA PRO A 75 3.67 -9.63 -2.33
C PRO A 75 4.66 -9.72 -3.49
N ALA A 76 4.77 -10.89 -4.08
CA ALA A 76 5.59 -11.07 -5.27
C ALA A 76 4.95 -10.33 -6.45
N TYR A 77 5.74 -9.51 -7.15
CA TYR A 77 5.27 -8.84 -8.37
C TYR A 77 4.75 -9.83 -9.40
N PRO A 78 3.70 -9.48 -10.15
CA PRO A 78 3.32 -10.27 -11.30
C PRO A 78 4.46 -10.25 -12.33
N GLY A 79 4.73 -11.39 -12.95
CA GLY A 79 5.77 -11.50 -14.00
C GLY A 79 5.39 -10.81 -15.31
N LEU A 80 4.11 -10.45 -15.46
CA LEU A 80 3.52 -9.76 -16.61
C LEU A 80 2.66 -8.59 -16.12
N LEU A 81 2.43 -7.61 -16.99
CA LEU A 81 1.50 -6.51 -16.73
C LEU A 81 0.16 -6.80 -17.41
N PRO A 82 -0.96 -6.20 -16.95
CA PRO A 82 -2.22 -6.26 -17.68
C PRO A 82 -2.03 -5.80 -19.15
N GLN A 83 -2.90 -6.26 -20.05
CA GLN A 83 -2.82 -5.92 -21.48
C GLN A 83 -4.17 -5.46 -21.99
N ALA A 84 -4.20 -4.37 -22.73
CA ALA A 84 -5.35 -4.03 -23.54
C ALA A 84 -5.42 -4.98 -24.75
N GLY A 85 -6.64 -5.30 -25.19
CA GLY A 85 -6.87 -6.23 -26.27
C GLY A 85 -8.33 -6.27 -26.68
N SER A 86 -8.66 -7.15 -27.61
CA SER A 86 -10.02 -7.26 -28.15
C SER A 86 -10.52 -8.70 -28.07
N ILE A 87 -11.83 -8.87 -28.03
CA ILE A 87 -12.51 -10.15 -28.24
C ILE A 87 -12.89 -10.27 -29.72
N GLN A 88 -12.95 -11.50 -30.23
CA GLN A 88 -13.51 -11.75 -31.55
C GLN A 88 -15.02 -11.95 -31.46
N TYR A 89 -15.74 -11.31 -32.38
CA TYR A 89 -17.17 -11.52 -32.56
C TYR A 89 -17.45 -11.82 -34.04
N THR A 90 -18.25 -12.84 -34.30
CA THR A 90 -18.74 -13.13 -35.67
C THR A 90 -20.12 -12.54 -35.82
N ILE A 91 -20.28 -11.66 -36.81
CA ILE A 91 -21.53 -10.95 -37.09
C ILE A 91 -22.61 -11.96 -37.47
N LYS A 92 -23.79 -11.81 -36.87
CA LYS A 92 -24.98 -12.62 -37.14
C LYS A 92 -25.97 -11.85 -38.01
N GLU A 93 -26.90 -12.57 -38.60
CA GLU A 93 -28.01 -11.97 -39.34
C GLU A 93 -28.86 -11.11 -38.40
N GLY A 94 -29.13 -9.86 -38.81
CA GLY A 94 -29.88 -8.89 -38.03
C GLY A 94 -29.04 -8.03 -37.07
N ASP A 95 -27.74 -8.28 -36.95
CA ASP A 95 -26.86 -7.45 -36.13
C ASP A 95 -26.68 -6.04 -36.72
N SER A 96 -26.57 -5.05 -35.84
CA SER A 96 -26.05 -3.70 -36.10
C SER A 96 -24.84 -3.42 -35.20
N CYS A 97 -23.93 -2.51 -35.58
CA CYS A 97 -22.82 -2.13 -34.69
C CYS A 97 -23.29 -1.69 -33.30
N ASP A 98 -24.36 -0.89 -33.23
CA ASP A 98 -24.99 -0.46 -31.99
C ASP A 98 -25.39 -1.67 -31.13
N SER A 99 -26.18 -2.60 -31.68
CA SER A 99 -26.61 -3.80 -30.96
C SER A 99 -25.43 -4.68 -30.52
N ILE A 100 -24.39 -4.80 -31.34
CA ILE A 100 -23.18 -5.56 -31.01
C ILE A 100 -22.47 -4.90 -29.82
N LEU A 101 -22.26 -3.58 -29.85
CA LEU A 101 -21.59 -2.85 -28.76
C LEU A 101 -22.43 -2.90 -27.47
N THR A 102 -23.74 -2.67 -27.55
CA THR A 102 -24.62 -2.74 -26.39
C THR A 102 -24.65 -4.14 -25.77
N PHE A 103 -24.86 -5.20 -26.56
CA PHE A 103 -25.07 -6.53 -26.00
C PHE A 103 -23.79 -7.34 -25.77
N GLN A 104 -22.75 -7.16 -26.62
CA GLN A 104 -21.49 -7.91 -26.49
C GLN A 104 -20.45 -7.14 -25.66
N MET A 105 -20.42 -5.81 -25.79
CA MET A 105 -19.45 -4.97 -25.07
C MET A 105 -20.02 -4.28 -23.83
N ARG A 106 -21.34 -4.38 -23.61
CA ARG A 106 -22.05 -3.77 -22.48
C ARG A 106 -21.94 -2.25 -22.49
N MET A 107 -22.05 -1.66 -23.68
CA MET A 107 -22.04 -0.21 -23.88
C MET A 107 -23.48 0.26 -24.14
N ASN A 108 -24.20 0.61 -23.09
CA ASN A 108 -25.63 0.90 -23.19
C ASN A 108 -25.93 2.21 -23.93
N ASP A 109 -24.94 3.11 -24.00
CA ASP A 109 -25.00 4.39 -24.70
C ASP A 109 -24.39 4.35 -26.11
N ALA A 110 -24.06 3.15 -26.65
CA ALA A 110 -23.40 2.99 -27.93
C ALA A 110 -24.06 3.78 -29.07
N GLY A 111 -25.39 3.69 -29.20
CA GLY A 111 -26.15 4.40 -30.23
C GLY A 111 -26.24 5.91 -30.03
N GLN A 112 -25.92 6.44 -28.84
CA GLN A 112 -25.79 7.88 -28.61
C GLN A 112 -24.38 8.35 -28.98
N VAL A 113 -23.37 7.61 -28.52
CA VAL A 113 -21.94 7.91 -28.70
C VAL A 113 -21.54 7.77 -30.17
N PHE A 114 -22.00 6.73 -30.85
CA PHE A 114 -21.67 6.38 -32.23
C PHE A 114 -22.90 6.51 -33.12
N SER A 115 -23.34 7.75 -33.32
CA SER A 115 -24.52 8.09 -34.12
C SER A 115 -24.18 8.85 -35.39
N ASP A 116 -25.03 8.74 -36.40
CA ASP A 116 -24.93 9.50 -37.66
C ASP A 116 -25.01 11.02 -37.46
N ALA A 117 -25.61 11.46 -36.34
CA ALA A 117 -25.59 12.85 -35.91
C ALA A 117 -24.16 13.35 -35.59
N ASN A 118 -23.23 12.44 -35.31
CA ASN A 118 -21.83 12.69 -34.96
C ASN A 118 -20.88 11.89 -35.86
N PRO A 119 -20.74 12.21 -37.15
CA PRO A 119 -20.05 11.37 -38.14
C PRO A 119 -18.56 11.08 -37.80
N GLU A 120 -17.88 11.97 -37.08
CA GLU A 120 -16.49 11.74 -36.64
C GLU A 120 -16.37 10.58 -35.62
N THR A 121 -17.40 10.38 -34.78
CA THR A 121 -17.42 9.27 -33.81
C THR A 121 -17.58 7.92 -34.52
N VAL A 122 -18.46 7.87 -35.52
CA VAL A 122 -18.68 6.68 -36.35
C VAL A 122 -17.43 6.37 -37.17
N LYS A 123 -16.77 7.39 -37.72
CA LYS A 123 -15.49 7.22 -38.44
C LYS A 123 -14.39 6.68 -37.52
N ALA A 124 -14.30 7.16 -36.27
CA ALA A 124 -13.36 6.65 -35.28
C ALA A 124 -13.67 5.19 -34.91
N LEU A 125 -14.95 4.85 -34.74
CA LEU A 125 -15.40 3.48 -34.49
C LEU A 125 -15.06 2.55 -35.66
N ASN A 126 -15.35 2.96 -36.89
CA ASN A 126 -15.05 2.20 -38.11
C ASN A 126 -13.54 1.91 -38.20
N ALA A 127 -12.70 2.91 -37.90
CA ALA A 127 -11.26 2.73 -37.87
C ALA A 127 -10.80 1.77 -36.76
N ALA A 128 -11.50 1.73 -35.62
CA ALA A 128 -11.20 0.84 -34.51
C ALA A 128 -11.61 -0.62 -34.79
N LEU A 129 -12.79 -0.81 -35.39
CA LEU A 129 -13.31 -2.13 -35.76
C LEU A 129 -12.66 -2.68 -37.02
N GLY A 130 -12.09 -1.81 -37.87
CA GLY A 130 -11.55 -2.16 -39.17
C GLY A 130 -12.61 -2.45 -40.24
N VAL A 131 -13.87 -2.05 -39.99
CA VAL A 131 -15.02 -2.24 -40.89
C VAL A 131 -15.90 -1.00 -40.88
N ASP A 132 -16.73 -0.83 -41.92
CA ASP A 132 -17.77 0.20 -41.91
C ASP A 132 -19.03 -0.31 -41.21
N CYS A 133 -19.42 0.34 -40.13
CA CYS A 133 -20.58 -0.01 -39.33
C CYS A 133 -21.92 0.03 -40.08
N HIS A 134 -22.02 0.78 -41.18
CA HIS A 134 -23.23 0.82 -42.01
C HIS A 134 -23.37 -0.39 -42.94
N HIS A 135 -22.28 -1.13 -43.15
CA HIS A 135 -22.20 -2.16 -44.19
C HIS A 135 -21.72 -3.52 -43.65
N ILE A 136 -21.91 -3.77 -42.35
CA ILE A 136 -21.52 -5.04 -41.74
C ILE A 136 -22.28 -6.21 -42.38
N GLN A 137 -21.58 -7.33 -42.58
CA GLN A 137 -22.12 -8.52 -43.24
C GLN A 137 -22.11 -9.71 -42.28
N PRO A 138 -23.18 -10.54 -42.26
CA PRO A 138 -23.18 -11.79 -41.51
C PRO A 138 -21.98 -12.67 -41.88
N GLY A 139 -21.36 -13.29 -40.88
CA GLY A 139 -20.16 -14.12 -41.04
C GLY A 139 -18.83 -13.37 -41.03
N ALA A 140 -18.83 -12.03 -41.13
CA ALA A 140 -17.61 -11.25 -40.94
C ALA A 140 -17.19 -11.24 -39.45
N VAL A 141 -15.88 -11.17 -39.20
CA VAL A 141 -15.31 -11.18 -37.85
C VAL A 141 -14.87 -9.77 -37.45
N LEU A 142 -15.40 -9.30 -36.32
CA LEU A 142 -15.02 -8.03 -35.68
C LEU A 142 -14.08 -8.26 -34.52
N LYS A 143 -13.17 -7.31 -34.32
CA LYS A 143 -12.39 -7.18 -33.09
C LYS A 143 -13.07 -6.13 -32.21
N LEU A 144 -13.69 -6.57 -31.13
CA LEU A 144 -14.38 -5.70 -30.19
C LEU A 144 -13.48 -5.44 -28.98
N SER A 145 -13.17 -4.17 -28.71
CA SER A 145 -12.37 -3.77 -27.55
C SER A 145 -13.29 -3.31 -26.41
N PRO A 146 -12.96 -3.58 -25.14
CA PRO A 146 -13.72 -3.07 -23.99
C PRO A 146 -13.62 -1.54 -23.91
N GLN A 147 -14.74 -0.93 -23.52
CA GLN A 147 -14.80 0.48 -23.14
C GLN A 147 -14.18 0.67 -21.75
N TYR A 148 -13.35 1.72 -21.63
CA TYR A 148 -12.77 2.24 -20.39
C TYR A 148 -12.29 1.18 -19.40
N PRO A 149 -11.39 0.26 -19.83
CA PRO A 149 -11.04 -0.84 -18.97
C PRO A 149 -10.35 -0.30 -17.72
N LEU A 150 -10.92 -0.63 -16.57
CA LEU A 150 -10.23 -0.51 -15.31
C LEU A 150 -9.05 -1.46 -15.30
N VAL A 151 -8.01 -1.12 -14.54
CA VAL A 151 -6.87 -1.99 -14.29
C VAL A 151 -6.70 -2.23 -12.82
N THR A 152 -6.40 -3.46 -12.43
CA THR A 152 -5.89 -3.76 -11.09
C THR A 152 -4.38 -3.73 -11.09
N LEU A 153 -3.78 -3.10 -10.09
CA LEU A 153 -2.34 -3.13 -9.87
C LEU A 153 -2.00 -3.22 -8.39
N GLY A 154 -0.91 -3.93 -8.11
CA GLY A 154 -0.24 -3.96 -6.82
C GLY A 154 1.21 -3.51 -6.99
N GLY A 155 1.72 -2.70 -6.07
CA GLY A 155 3.12 -2.28 -6.17
C GLY A 155 3.67 -1.50 -5.00
N VAL A 156 4.96 -1.17 -5.08
CA VAL A 156 5.65 -0.36 -4.07
C VAL A 156 5.72 1.10 -4.49
N VAL A 157 5.40 2.00 -3.57
CA VAL A 157 5.58 3.44 -3.74
C VAL A 157 7.08 3.76 -3.72
N LEU A 158 7.57 4.33 -4.82
CA LEU A 158 8.95 4.81 -4.95
C LEU A 158 9.09 6.30 -4.69
N LYS A 159 8.05 7.08 -5.00
CA LYS A 159 8.03 8.54 -4.89
C LYS A 159 6.59 9.02 -4.67
N ILE A 160 6.46 10.11 -3.92
CA ILE A 160 5.19 10.80 -3.65
C ILE A 160 5.39 12.28 -4.02
N ASP A 161 4.61 12.78 -4.97
CA ASP A 161 4.56 14.19 -5.33
C ASP A 161 3.16 14.74 -4.99
N ALA A 162 3.05 15.66 -4.04
CA ALA A 162 1.77 16.30 -3.72
C ALA A 162 1.28 17.13 -4.93
N THR A 163 -0.02 17.06 -5.25
CA THR A 163 -0.58 17.90 -6.33
C THR A 163 -0.93 19.31 -5.84
N SER A 164 -1.00 19.52 -4.52
CA SER A 164 -1.20 20.82 -3.89
C SER A 164 0.09 21.36 -3.23
N PRO A 165 0.29 22.69 -3.18
CA PRO A 165 1.40 23.28 -2.42
C PRO A 165 1.30 22.87 -0.96
N GLN A 166 2.34 22.22 -0.44
CA GLN A 166 2.41 21.96 1.00
C GLN A 166 2.69 23.26 1.74
N GLN A 167 1.92 23.52 2.80
CA GLN A 167 2.19 24.64 3.67
C GLN A 167 3.53 24.37 4.38
N VAL A 168 4.56 25.10 3.98
CA VAL A 168 5.89 24.99 4.59
C VAL A 168 5.76 25.49 6.02
N LEU A 169 5.79 24.59 7.00
CA LEU A 169 5.88 24.99 8.40
C LEU A 169 7.19 25.77 8.58
N PRO A 170 7.18 26.93 9.28
CA PRO A 170 8.40 27.67 9.54
C PRO A 170 9.39 26.76 10.26
N THR A 171 10.65 26.75 9.77
CA THR A 171 11.73 25.97 10.35
C THR A 171 11.82 26.28 11.85
N PRO A 172 11.61 25.30 12.75
CA PRO A 172 11.69 25.59 14.17
C PRO A 172 13.11 26.05 14.50
N LEU A 173 13.23 27.12 15.29
CA LEU A 173 14.52 27.66 15.78
C LEU A 173 15.28 26.66 16.65
N ILE A 174 14.64 25.55 17.01
CA ILE A 174 15.19 24.44 17.78
C ILE A 174 15.12 23.19 16.89
N ASN A 175 16.27 22.58 16.61
CA ASN A 175 16.37 21.31 15.88
C ASN A 175 15.80 20.16 16.74
N ILE A 176 14.48 20.01 16.69
CA ILE A 176 13.81 18.80 17.16
C ILE A 176 13.92 17.78 16.01
N PRO A 177 14.31 16.52 16.23
CA PRO A 177 14.24 15.50 15.19
C PRO A 177 12.78 15.37 14.74
N GLN A 178 12.44 16.05 13.64
CA GLN A 178 11.14 15.94 13.00
C GLN A 178 11.11 14.60 12.29
N LYS A 179 10.12 13.76 12.61
CA LYS A 179 9.72 12.70 11.68
C LYS A 179 9.40 13.39 10.35
N PRO A 180 9.82 12.83 9.20
CA PRO A 180 9.44 13.41 7.91
C PRO A 180 7.94 13.61 7.92
N SER A 181 7.50 14.85 7.71
CA SER A 181 6.08 15.18 7.61
C SER A 181 5.50 14.30 6.51
N SER A 182 4.58 13.41 6.88
CA SER A 182 3.84 12.61 5.91
C SER A 182 3.20 13.54 4.89
N VAL A 183 3.34 13.21 3.61
CA VAL A 183 2.69 13.98 2.55
C VAL A 183 1.19 13.85 2.71
N ASP A 184 0.50 14.97 2.87
CA ASP A 184 -0.97 15.00 2.85
C ASP A 184 -1.46 14.81 1.41
N CYS A 185 -2.16 13.71 1.18
CA CYS A 185 -2.73 13.34 -0.12
C CYS A 185 -4.25 13.55 -0.20
N SER A 186 -4.85 14.24 0.78
CA SER A 186 -6.29 14.53 0.80
C SER A 186 -6.73 15.45 -0.35
N GLY A 187 -5.84 16.36 -0.79
CA GLY A 187 -6.01 17.22 -1.96
C GLY A 187 -5.47 16.61 -3.27
N GLY A 188 -5.01 15.36 -3.22
CA GLY A 188 -4.41 14.64 -4.33
C GLY A 188 -2.89 14.49 -4.23
N CYS A 189 -2.41 13.36 -4.73
CA CYS A 189 -0.99 13.04 -4.88
C CYS A 189 -0.75 12.27 -6.18
N LEU A 190 0.43 12.47 -6.75
CA LEU A 190 0.97 11.64 -7.81
C LEU A 190 2.02 10.68 -7.21
N LEU A 191 1.67 9.40 -7.16
CA LEU A 191 2.56 8.34 -6.70
C LEU A 191 3.33 7.76 -7.88
N THR A 192 4.64 7.60 -7.76
CA THR A 192 5.39 6.71 -8.66
C THR A 192 5.43 5.33 -8.03
N VAL A 193 4.76 4.36 -8.65
CA VAL A 193 4.58 3.01 -8.10
C VAL A 193 5.29 2.00 -9.00
N ARG A 194 6.16 1.18 -8.42
CA ARG A 194 6.75 0.03 -9.13
C ARG A 194 5.80 -1.15 -9.04
N VAL A 195 5.28 -1.57 -10.19
CA VAL A 195 4.28 -2.66 -10.33
C VAL A 195 4.89 -3.95 -10.89
N ALA A 196 6.09 -3.88 -11.46
CA ALA A 196 6.91 -5.03 -11.83
C ALA A 196 8.41 -4.66 -11.77
N PRO A 197 9.35 -5.62 -11.82
CA PRO A 197 10.79 -5.33 -11.71
C PRO A 197 11.33 -4.25 -12.65
N GLN A 198 10.74 -4.13 -13.85
CA GLN A 198 11.14 -3.15 -14.88
C GLN A 198 10.00 -2.21 -15.28
N ALA A 199 8.94 -2.11 -14.48
CA ALA A 199 7.78 -1.28 -14.81
C ALA A 199 7.32 -0.42 -13.64
N GLN A 200 7.10 0.86 -13.95
CA GLN A 200 6.59 1.85 -13.01
C GLN A 200 5.36 2.50 -13.62
N VAL A 201 4.40 2.87 -12.79
CA VAL A 201 3.22 3.65 -13.18
C VAL A 201 3.17 4.93 -12.35
N ARG A 202 2.45 5.93 -12.87
CA ARG A 202 2.12 7.16 -12.13
C ARG A 202 0.66 7.06 -11.69
N LEU A 203 0.44 6.85 -10.41
CA LEU A 203 -0.90 6.71 -9.86
C LEU A 203 -1.35 8.04 -9.26
N LEU A 204 -2.35 8.66 -9.86
CA LEU A 204 -3.02 9.81 -9.26
C LEU A 204 -4.02 9.29 -8.23
N VAL A 205 -3.80 9.67 -6.97
CA VAL A 205 -4.61 9.23 -5.83
C VAL A 205 -5.15 10.44 -5.08
N GLN A 206 -6.30 10.28 -4.44
CA GLN A 206 -6.81 11.19 -3.42
C GLN A 206 -7.17 10.32 -2.22
N THR A 207 -6.52 10.57 -1.08
CA THR A 207 -6.60 9.67 0.08
C THR A 207 -6.29 10.38 1.38
N THR A 208 -6.96 9.98 2.46
CA THR A 208 -6.65 10.41 3.83
C THR A 208 -5.63 9.50 4.51
N LEU A 209 -5.31 8.34 3.91
CA LEU A 209 -4.33 7.41 4.43
C LEU A 209 -2.91 8.00 4.35
N THR A 210 -2.12 7.69 5.37
CA THR A 210 -0.70 8.05 5.37
C THR A 210 0.07 7.11 4.44
N ILE A 211 0.60 7.65 3.35
CA ILE A 211 1.45 6.91 2.40
C ILE A 211 2.91 7.25 2.66
N ASN A 212 3.76 6.22 2.73
CA ASN A 212 5.21 6.39 2.81
C ASN A 212 5.89 5.82 1.56
N VAL A 213 7.08 6.32 1.25
CA VAL A 213 7.96 5.64 0.29
C VAL A 213 8.30 4.27 0.85
N GLY A 214 8.11 3.22 0.05
CA GLY A 214 8.23 1.83 0.46
C GLY A 214 6.90 1.16 0.82
N SER A 215 5.82 1.92 1.03
CA SER A 215 4.48 1.35 1.23
C SER A 215 4.05 0.52 0.02
N TRP A 216 3.35 -0.58 0.28
CA TRP A 216 2.67 -1.34 -0.75
C TRP A 216 1.28 -0.77 -0.98
N VAL A 217 0.92 -0.55 -2.24
CA VAL A 217 -0.40 -0.07 -2.64
C VAL A 217 -1.08 -1.08 -3.54
N TRP A 218 -2.38 -1.22 -3.32
CA TRP A 218 -3.32 -1.89 -4.20
C TRP A 218 -4.25 -0.85 -4.78
N ALA A 219 -4.45 -0.89 -6.09
CA ALA A 219 -5.39 0.01 -6.71
C ALA A 219 -6.18 -0.64 -7.85
N GLN A 220 -7.48 -0.32 -7.93
CA GLN A 220 -8.13 -0.25 -9.23
C GLN A 220 -7.94 1.17 -9.78
N ALA A 221 -7.71 1.27 -11.07
CA ALA A 221 -7.49 2.55 -11.71
C ALA A 221 -8.03 2.59 -13.14
N LEU A 222 -8.43 3.78 -13.58
CA LEU A 222 -8.83 3.99 -14.96
C LEU A 222 -7.60 3.94 -15.88
N MET A 223 -7.65 3.06 -16.89
CA MET A 223 -6.63 3.03 -17.94
C MET A 223 -6.67 4.30 -18.80
N ALA A 224 -5.49 4.76 -19.23
CA ALA A 224 -5.38 5.86 -20.16
C ALA A 224 -6.09 5.54 -21.49
N ARG A 225 -6.96 6.45 -21.91
CA ARG A 225 -7.74 6.33 -23.14
C ARG A 225 -6.92 6.72 -24.35
N LYS A 226 -7.27 6.15 -25.50
CA LYS A 226 -6.72 6.60 -26.78
C LYS A 226 -7.26 8.00 -27.09
N SER A 227 -6.37 8.94 -27.35
CA SER A 227 -6.75 10.27 -27.80
C SER A 227 -7.17 10.23 -29.27
N VAL A 228 -8.36 10.77 -29.57
CA VAL A 228 -8.88 10.92 -30.93
C VAL A 228 -9.22 12.39 -31.15
N ALA A 229 -8.70 12.97 -32.24
CA ALA A 229 -8.93 14.37 -32.57
C ALA A 229 -10.43 14.63 -32.74
N GLY A 230 -10.94 15.68 -32.08
CA GLY A 230 -12.37 16.01 -32.08
C GLY A 230 -13.24 15.11 -31.21
N PHE A 231 -12.67 14.12 -30.50
CA PHE A 231 -13.41 13.18 -29.67
C PHE A 231 -12.70 12.94 -28.33
N ALA A 232 -12.79 13.92 -27.42
CA ALA A 232 -12.09 13.92 -26.14
C ALA A 232 -12.48 12.74 -25.22
N ASN A 233 -13.72 12.24 -25.34
CA ASN A 233 -14.25 11.15 -24.53
C ASN A 233 -14.27 9.82 -25.28
N TYR A 234 -13.32 9.57 -26.18
CA TYR A 234 -13.27 8.31 -26.91
C TYR A 234 -13.18 7.10 -25.95
N PRO A 235 -14.05 6.07 -26.11
CA PRO A 235 -14.23 5.06 -25.07
C PRO A 235 -13.12 4.02 -24.91
N TYR A 236 -12.26 3.87 -25.90
CA TYR A 236 -11.33 2.76 -25.93
C TYR A 236 -9.92 3.14 -25.47
N ALA A 237 -9.26 2.21 -24.80
CA ALA A 237 -7.83 2.29 -24.52
C ALA A 237 -7.00 2.12 -25.80
N ASP A 238 -5.75 2.57 -25.77
CA ASP A 238 -4.79 2.27 -26.83
C ASP A 238 -4.15 0.89 -26.56
N PRO A 239 -4.42 -0.13 -27.40
CA PRO A 239 -3.84 -1.46 -27.22
C PRO A 239 -2.32 -1.51 -27.38
N GLY A 240 -1.71 -0.49 -28.01
CA GLY A 240 -0.26 -0.38 -28.15
C GLY A 240 0.42 0.38 -27.01
N ALA A 241 -0.33 0.97 -26.09
CA ALA A 241 0.24 1.79 -25.04
C ALA A 241 0.98 0.95 -23.98
N SER A 242 2.21 1.36 -23.68
CA SER A 242 2.98 0.76 -22.59
C SER A 242 2.43 1.21 -21.24
N PHE A 243 2.23 0.27 -20.33
CA PHE A 243 1.95 0.57 -18.92
C PHE A 243 3.11 1.28 -18.23
N ASN A 244 4.35 1.07 -18.70
CA ASN A 244 5.51 1.70 -18.07
C ASN A 244 5.50 3.22 -18.31
N GLY A 245 5.42 3.98 -17.23
CA GLY A 245 5.29 5.43 -17.21
C GLY A 245 3.85 5.94 -17.39
N MET A 246 2.87 5.05 -17.54
CA MET A 246 1.47 5.43 -17.74
C MET A 246 0.92 6.14 -16.50
N SER A 247 0.17 7.22 -16.73
CA SER A 247 -0.60 7.90 -15.69
C SER A 247 -1.99 7.28 -15.58
N LEU A 248 -2.35 6.86 -14.37
CA LEU A 248 -3.59 6.16 -14.05
C LEU A 248 -4.30 6.89 -12.91
N HIS A 249 -5.62 6.99 -12.99
CA HIS A 249 -6.45 7.59 -11.93
C HIS A 249 -7.00 6.49 -11.03
N ALA A 250 -6.57 6.44 -9.77
CA ALA A 250 -7.03 5.43 -8.81
C ALA A 250 -8.48 5.69 -8.37
N CYS A 251 -9.23 4.62 -8.13
CA CYS A 251 -10.60 4.68 -7.64
C CYS A 251 -11.04 3.58 -6.64
N ASP A 252 -10.08 2.82 -6.16
CA ASP A 252 -10.24 1.84 -5.10
C ASP A 252 -8.82 1.67 -4.60
N LEU A 253 -8.48 2.29 -3.48
CA LEU A 253 -7.11 2.35 -2.99
C LEU A 253 -6.99 1.63 -1.65
N GLN A 254 -5.94 0.83 -1.53
CA GLN A 254 -5.53 0.25 -0.26
C GLN A 254 -4.03 0.40 -0.08
N VAL A 255 -3.60 0.80 1.13
CA VAL A 255 -2.20 1.06 1.48
C VAL A 255 -1.81 0.19 2.66
N ASP A 256 -0.75 -0.60 2.53
CA ASP A 256 -0.20 -1.46 3.60
C ASP A 256 -1.29 -2.31 4.31
N ASN A 257 -2.23 -2.83 3.52
CA ASN A 257 -3.40 -3.62 3.95
C ASN A 257 -4.53 -2.86 4.66
N THR A 258 -4.52 -1.53 4.60
CA THR A 258 -5.63 -0.68 5.05
C THR A 258 -6.36 -0.14 3.84
N HIS A 259 -7.61 -0.55 3.67
CA HIS A 259 -8.48 -0.02 2.61
C HIS A 259 -8.83 1.45 2.92
N ASP A 260 -8.84 2.29 1.91
CA ASP A 260 -9.25 3.68 2.02
C ASP A 260 -10.73 3.83 1.68
N ASP A 261 -11.56 3.85 2.72
CA ASP A 261 -13.01 4.05 2.59
C ASP A 261 -13.37 5.48 2.13
N ASP A 262 -12.42 6.43 2.20
CA ASP A 262 -12.60 7.81 1.74
C ASP A 262 -12.00 8.05 0.34
N SER A 263 -11.41 7.02 -0.28
CA SER A 263 -10.92 7.14 -1.65
C SER A 263 -12.07 7.31 -2.65
N LEU A 264 -11.79 8.00 -3.75
CA LEU A 264 -12.73 8.15 -4.86
C LEU A 264 -13.20 6.77 -5.31
N SER A 265 -14.49 6.52 -5.46
CA SER A 265 -15.00 5.24 -6.00
C SER A 265 -14.93 5.21 -7.53
N CYS A 266 -14.92 4.04 -8.16
CA CYS A 266 -14.69 3.93 -9.61
C CYS A 266 -15.79 4.55 -10.47
N ASP A 267 -17.02 4.56 -9.98
CA ASP A 267 -18.16 5.30 -10.54
C ASP A 267 -18.04 6.83 -10.38
N GLN A 268 -17.08 7.33 -9.61
CA GLN A 268 -16.84 8.77 -9.48
C GLN A 268 -15.74 9.27 -10.42
N ILE A 269 -15.02 8.38 -11.13
CA ILE A 269 -14.03 8.80 -12.12
C ILE A 269 -14.71 9.35 -13.37
N SER A 270 -14.28 10.53 -13.80
CA SER A 270 -14.79 11.15 -15.03
C SER A 270 -14.02 10.74 -16.29
N PRO A 271 -14.74 10.56 -17.42
CA PRO A 271 -16.19 10.38 -17.51
C PRO A 271 -16.58 8.96 -17.08
N ASN A 272 -17.65 8.88 -16.30
CA ASN A 272 -18.22 7.65 -15.76
C ASN A 272 -19.32 7.13 -16.69
N THR A 273 -19.29 5.84 -16.98
CA THR A 273 -20.35 5.10 -17.70
C THR A 273 -20.75 3.83 -16.96
N ILE A 274 -20.18 3.59 -15.77
CA ILE A 274 -20.29 2.32 -15.04
C ILE A 274 -21.72 2.02 -14.64
N ASP A 275 -22.44 3.00 -14.12
CA ASP A 275 -23.83 2.79 -13.69
C ASP A 275 -24.75 2.59 -14.89
N ASP A 276 -24.53 3.37 -15.96
CA ASP A 276 -25.30 3.27 -17.19
C ASP A 276 -25.09 1.91 -17.88
N ASP A 277 -23.85 1.41 -17.91
CA ASP A 277 -23.45 0.11 -18.48
C ASP A 277 -23.74 -1.07 -17.55
N GLY A 278 -24.12 -0.79 -16.29
CA GLY A 278 -24.34 -1.77 -15.23
C GLY A 278 -23.06 -2.46 -14.71
N GLY A 279 -21.88 -1.88 -14.98
CA GLY A 279 -20.59 -2.40 -14.55
C GLY A 279 -19.41 -1.88 -15.36
N SER A 280 -18.26 -2.55 -15.23
CA SER A 280 -17.05 -2.22 -15.98
C SER A 280 -16.18 -3.44 -16.26
N TRP A 281 -15.43 -3.38 -17.35
CA TRP A 281 -14.36 -4.33 -17.63
C TRP A 281 -13.12 -4.01 -16.80
N LEU A 282 -12.58 -5.02 -16.14
CA LEU A 282 -11.36 -4.93 -15.35
C LEU A 282 -10.27 -5.83 -15.94
N LEU A 283 -9.12 -5.23 -16.21
CA LEU A 283 -7.91 -5.90 -16.67
C LEU A 283 -6.98 -6.16 -15.49
N GLY A 284 -6.46 -7.37 -15.41
CA GLY A 284 -5.55 -7.73 -14.34
C GLY A 284 -4.67 -8.92 -14.68
N VAL A 285 -3.76 -9.22 -13.76
CA VAL A 285 -2.92 -10.42 -13.81
C VAL A 285 -3.17 -11.19 -12.52
N THR A 286 -3.49 -12.47 -12.64
CA THR A 286 -3.68 -13.33 -11.47
C THR A 286 -2.37 -13.56 -10.73
N GLY A 287 -2.47 -13.81 -9.43
CA GLY A 287 -1.31 -13.94 -8.55
C GLY A 287 -1.35 -12.97 -7.36
N PRO A 288 -0.48 -13.23 -6.36
CA PRO A 288 -0.54 -12.58 -5.05
C PRO A 288 -0.18 -11.10 -5.08
N GLY A 289 0.55 -10.63 -6.10
CA GLY A 289 0.88 -9.22 -6.37
C GLY A 289 -0.10 -8.51 -7.30
N GLY A 290 -1.20 -9.17 -7.67
CA GLY A 290 -2.18 -8.68 -8.62
C GLY A 290 -3.60 -9.01 -8.17
N LEU A 291 -4.36 -9.63 -9.06
CA LEU A 291 -5.81 -9.74 -8.94
C LEU A 291 -6.28 -10.67 -7.79
N ASP A 292 -5.41 -11.54 -7.27
CA ASP A 292 -5.74 -12.42 -6.13
C ASP A 292 -6.03 -11.61 -4.85
N HIS A 293 -5.53 -10.38 -4.76
CA HIS A 293 -5.83 -9.46 -3.67
C HIS A 293 -7.35 -9.28 -3.48
N TRP A 294 -8.11 -9.11 -4.56
CA TRP A 294 -9.57 -8.94 -4.53
C TRP A 294 -10.36 -10.26 -4.41
N SER A 295 -9.68 -11.41 -4.40
CA SER A 295 -10.29 -12.73 -4.13
C SER A 295 -11.44 -13.14 -5.08
N TYR A 296 -11.33 -12.83 -6.38
CA TYR A 296 -12.38 -13.12 -7.38
C TYR A 296 -12.60 -14.60 -7.74
N HIS A 297 -12.04 -15.56 -6.98
CA HIS A 297 -12.24 -17.01 -7.18
C HIS A 297 -12.06 -17.47 -8.65
N LEU A 298 -11.14 -16.84 -9.40
CA LEU A 298 -10.85 -17.20 -10.79
C LEU A 298 -10.06 -18.52 -10.83
N ARG A 299 -10.54 -19.50 -11.60
CA ARG A 299 -9.86 -20.80 -11.76
C ARG A 299 -8.80 -20.75 -12.88
N VAL A 300 -7.75 -19.95 -12.67
CA VAL A 300 -6.63 -19.81 -13.62
C VAL A 300 -5.28 -19.88 -12.93
N PRO A 301 -4.22 -20.30 -13.64
CA PRO A 301 -2.85 -20.24 -13.10
C PRO A 301 -2.46 -18.80 -12.74
N SER A 302 -1.58 -18.66 -11.74
CA SER A 302 -0.94 -17.38 -11.43
C SER A 302 -0.12 -16.86 -12.61
N GLY A 303 -0.05 -15.54 -12.78
CA GLY A 303 0.60 -14.88 -13.91
C GLY A 303 -0.25 -14.81 -15.17
N THR A 304 -1.53 -15.19 -15.12
CA THR A 304 -2.43 -15.13 -16.27
C THR A 304 -3.03 -13.74 -16.41
N GLN A 305 -2.84 -13.11 -17.56
CA GLN A 305 -3.52 -11.87 -17.93
C GLN A 305 -4.99 -12.17 -18.24
N VAL A 306 -5.89 -11.49 -17.54
CA VAL A 306 -7.33 -11.70 -17.63
C VAL A 306 -8.09 -10.38 -17.80
N MET A 307 -9.25 -10.49 -18.45
CA MET A 307 -10.27 -9.45 -18.50
C MET A 307 -11.53 -10.00 -17.86
N VAL A 308 -12.05 -9.32 -16.84
CA VAL A 308 -13.23 -9.74 -16.10
C VAL A 308 -14.28 -8.64 -16.10
N TRP A 309 -15.55 -9.02 -16.12
CA TRP A 309 -16.64 -8.08 -15.89
C TRP A 309 -16.90 -7.91 -14.39
N LEU A 310 -16.94 -6.66 -13.92
CA LEU A 310 -17.44 -6.31 -12.59
C LEU A 310 -18.81 -5.68 -12.73
N SER A 311 -19.80 -6.19 -12.01
CA SER A 311 -21.16 -5.65 -12.02
C SER A 311 -21.27 -4.50 -11.02
N ALA A 312 -21.97 -3.42 -11.41
CA ALA A 312 -22.26 -2.32 -10.51
C ALA A 312 -23.36 -2.70 -9.51
N HIS A 313 -23.12 -2.47 -8.22
CA HIS A 313 -24.06 -2.72 -7.14
C HIS A 313 -24.03 -1.56 -6.13
N GLY A 314 -24.89 -0.58 -6.35
CA GLY A 314 -25.04 0.58 -5.46
C GLY A 314 -23.75 1.39 -5.32
N GLY A 315 -23.12 1.74 -6.45
CA GLY A 315 -21.86 2.50 -6.52
C GLY A 315 -20.58 1.68 -6.34
N SER A 316 -20.69 0.38 -6.02
CA SER A 316 -19.52 -0.51 -5.89
C SER A 316 -19.45 -1.54 -7.01
N LEU A 317 -18.25 -1.77 -7.54
CA LEU A 317 -17.98 -2.80 -8.54
C LEU A 317 -17.67 -4.14 -7.88
N LYS A 318 -18.40 -5.19 -8.27
CA LYS A 318 -18.24 -6.54 -7.70
C LYS A 318 -18.18 -7.61 -8.77
N PHE A 319 -17.24 -8.54 -8.59
CA PHE A 319 -17.21 -9.76 -9.37
C PHE A 319 -18.25 -10.75 -8.83
N GLN A 320 -19.05 -11.34 -9.71
CA GLN A 320 -20.07 -12.34 -9.35
C GLN A 320 -19.89 -13.62 -10.16
N ALA A 321 -20.34 -14.74 -9.58
CA ALA A 321 -20.40 -16.00 -10.31
C ALA A 321 -21.27 -15.84 -11.56
N GLY A 322 -20.74 -16.20 -12.73
CA GLY A 322 -21.40 -16.03 -14.02
C GLY A 322 -20.97 -14.76 -14.77
N ASN A 323 -20.24 -13.84 -14.14
CA ASN A 323 -19.66 -12.71 -14.85
C ASN A 323 -18.68 -13.20 -15.92
N PRO A 324 -18.67 -12.60 -17.12
CA PRO A 324 -17.73 -12.95 -18.16
C PRO A 324 -16.27 -12.82 -17.71
N VAL A 325 -15.47 -13.83 -18.06
CA VAL A 325 -14.03 -13.87 -17.85
C VAL A 325 -13.36 -14.29 -19.15
N TYR A 326 -12.30 -13.58 -19.51
CA TYR A 326 -11.49 -13.87 -20.67
C TYR A 326 -10.02 -13.95 -20.28
N ARG A 327 -9.29 -14.84 -20.94
CA ARG A 327 -7.83 -14.93 -20.84
C ARG A 327 -7.20 -14.26 -22.05
N TYR A 328 -6.15 -13.48 -21.81
CA TYR A 328 -5.35 -12.92 -22.90
C TYR A 328 -4.51 -14.02 -23.56
N ASP A 329 -4.55 -14.08 -24.89
CA ASP A 329 -3.67 -14.89 -25.71
C ASP A 329 -2.62 -14.00 -26.39
N ALA A 330 -1.38 -14.10 -25.92
CA ALA A 330 -0.28 -13.28 -26.43
C ALA A 330 0.06 -13.55 -27.90
N ALA A 331 -0.22 -14.76 -28.42
CA ALA A 331 0.09 -15.10 -29.81
C ALA A 331 -0.83 -14.37 -30.80
N SER A 332 -2.12 -14.31 -30.48
CA SER A 332 -3.12 -13.63 -31.31
C SER A 332 -3.42 -12.18 -30.89
N GLN A 333 -2.96 -11.78 -29.70
CA GLN A 333 -3.27 -10.51 -29.04
C GLN A 333 -4.77 -10.31 -28.77
N LEU A 334 -5.47 -11.40 -28.45
CA LEU A 334 -6.92 -11.42 -28.25
C LEU A 334 -7.30 -11.97 -26.88
N TYR A 335 -8.47 -11.56 -26.41
CA TYR A 335 -9.12 -12.14 -25.26
C TYR A 335 -10.00 -13.31 -25.67
N VAL A 336 -9.71 -14.49 -25.13
CA VAL A 336 -10.46 -15.73 -25.39
C VAL A 336 -11.29 -16.06 -24.17
N LYS A 337 -12.58 -16.35 -24.40
CA LYS A 337 -13.53 -16.65 -23.32
C LYS A 337 -13.10 -17.90 -22.55
N MET A 338 -13.23 -17.83 -21.23
CA MET A 338 -12.95 -18.93 -20.30
C MET A 338 -14.20 -19.72 -19.92
#